data_AF-A0A2A2EJA0-F1
#
_entry.id   AF-A0A2A2EJA0-F1
#
_cell.length_a   1.000
_cell.length_b   1.000
_cell.length_c   1.000
_cell.angle_alpha   90.00
_cell.angle_beta   90.00
_cell.angle_gamma   90.00
#
_symmetry.space_group_name_H-M   'P 1'
#
loop_
_entity.id
_entity.type
_entity.pdbx_description
1 polymer ?
#
loop_
_entity_poly.entity_id
_entity_poly.type
_entity_poly.pdbx_seq_one_letter_code
_entity_poly.pdbx_strand_id
1 'polypeptide(L)'
;MQLDSIWKYCVLVVGAIAVLALVVWLVDIIHQKILRSKFNKQYDVTVPRGVRIARYRGDGDPIGTLTLRFPYWKAAKRDGTRDQRTNNTSICYQKSLIDIGTWELSSKNPFVMYQTALALRAQGHAVGYCRVERKKRQAVMEQVNAQRTATSVANIVAQFKNQPTDFEPFCADLFRKLGWHAEVTPPVRDGGYDLRMVNPQGISYIAECKCYEPTHRVGRPIIQKLQGANSTVMAQGMMVITTSGFSRDAIAYANQVGVQLVDGDELVRLCAQAFGQSDVQPIPAEAFTLTRNELMEYIPADMRDRF
;
A
#
# COMPACT_ATOMS: atom_id res chain seq x y z
N MET A 1 -4.15 75.16 8.01
CA MET A 1 -2.76 75.08 7.49
C MET A 1 -1.96 73.90 8.04
N GLN A 2 -2.11 73.50 9.31
CA GLN A 2 -1.38 72.35 9.87
C GLN A 2 -1.89 70.97 9.37
N LEU A 3 -3.20 70.81 9.15
CA LEU A 3 -3.79 69.54 8.69
C LEU A 3 -3.37 69.14 7.26
N ASP A 4 -3.32 70.09 6.33
CA ASP A 4 -2.87 69.86 4.93
C ASP A 4 -1.40 69.48 4.85
N SER A 5 -0.58 70.01 5.76
CA SER A 5 0.85 69.68 5.83
C SER A 5 1.04 68.24 6.31
N ILE A 6 0.35 67.85 7.39
CA ILE A 6 0.38 66.47 7.92
C ILE A 6 -0.12 65.47 6.87
N TRP A 7 -1.22 65.78 6.16
CA TRP A 7 -1.73 64.92 5.09
C TRP A 7 -0.72 64.71 3.96
N LYS A 8 -0.03 65.77 3.51
CA LYS A 8 1.03 65.67 2.50
C LYS A 8 2.20 64.81 2.98
N TYR A 9 2.63 64.94 4.24
CA TYR A 9 3.67 64.09 4.81
C TYR A 9 3.23 62.61 4.90
N CYS A 10 1.99 62.34 5.33
CA CYS A 10 1.45 60.97 5.36
C CYS A 10 1.43 60.34 3.97
N VAL A 11 1.00 61.08 2.94
CA VAL A 11 0.99 60.59 1.55
C VAL A 11 2.41 60.32 1.05
N LEU A 12 3.38 61.19 1.36
CA LEU A 12 4.79 60.97 1.00
C LEU A 12 5.38 59.73 1.69
N VAL A 13 5.09 59.52 2.97
CA VAL A 13 5.58 58.34 3.72
C VAL A 13 4.96 57.05 3.18
N VAL A 14 3.65 57.02 2.94
CA VAL A 14 2.98 55.86 2.34
C VAL A 14 3.52 55.58 0.94
N GLY A 15 3.74 56.61 0.13
CA GLY A 15 4.36 56.50 -1.19
C GLY A 15 5.77 55.90 -1.12
N ALA A 16 6.60 56.37 -0.19
CA ALA A 16 7.95 55.85 0.01
C ALA A 16 7.94 54.37 0.45
N ILE A 17 7.04 53.98 1.35
CA ILE A 17 6.85 52.58 1.78
C ILE A 17 6.41 51.71 0.58
N ALA A 18 5.47 52.17 -0.23
CA ALA A 18 4.99 51.44 -1.41
C ALA A 18 6.10 51.23 -2.44
N VAL A 19 6.92 52.25 -2.70
CA VAL A 19 8.09 52.15 -3.59
C VAL A 19 9.10 51.15 -3.03
N LEU A 20 9.42 51.21 -1.74
CA LEU A 20 10.34 50.27 -1.10
C LEU A 20 9.83 48.82 -1.18
N ALA A 21 8.53 48.59 -0.93
CA ALA A 21 7.90 47.28 -1.08
C ALA A 21 7.99 46.77 -2.52
N LEU A 22 7.77 47.64 -3.51
CA LEU A 22 7.89 47.31 -4.93
C LEU A 22 9.34 46.96 -5.31
N VAL A 23 10.33 47.68 -4.80
CA VAL A 23 11.75 47.37 -5.00
C VAL A 23 12.11 46.01 -4.41
N VAL A 24 11.70 45.73 -3.16
CA VAL A 24 11.93 44.43 -2.52
C VAL A 24 11.29 43.29 -3.32
N TRP A 25 10.05 43.49 -3.80
CA TRP A 25 9.36 42.53 -4.64
C TRP A 25 10.07 42.29 -5.98
N LEU A 26 10.55 43.33 -6.65
CA LEU A 26 11.33 43.22 -7.89
C LEU A 26 12.65 42.46 -7.66
N VAL A 27 13.36 42.76 -6.56
CA VAL A 27 14.59 42.06 -6.17
C VAL A 27 14.32 40.58 -5.93
N ASP A 28 13.23 40.22 -5.23
CA ASP A 28 12.84 38.81 -5.03
C ASP A 28 12.54 38.11 -6.36
N ILE A 29 11.84 38.76 -7.29
CA ILE A 29 11.56 38.20 -8.62
C ILE A 29 12.85 37.93 -9.39
N ILE A 30 13.76 38.90 -9.43
CA ILE A 30 15.04 38.77 -10.13
C ILE A 30 15.86 37.66 -9.47
N HIS A 31 15.91 37.63 -8.13
CA HIS A 31 16.59 36.60 -7.37
C HIS A 31 16.04 35.19 -7.68
N GLN A 32 14.72 35.02 -7.65
CA GLN A 32 14.07 33.75 -8.01
C GLN A 32 14.31 33.35 -9.48
N LYS A 33 14.38 34.30 -10.42
CA LYS A 33 14.76 33.99 -11.81
C LYS A 33 16.20 33.48 -11.91
N ILE A 34 17.13 34.09 -11.19
CA ILE A 34 18.54 33.65 -11.16
C ILE A 34 18.67 32.25 -10.54
N LEU A 35 18.04 32.01 -9.39
CA LEU A 35 18.04 30.69 -8.75
C LEU A 35 17.45 29.62 -9.66
N ARG A 36 16.33 29.90 -10.33
CA ARG A 36 15.71 28.99 -11.29
C ARG A 36 16.60 28.70 -12.48
N SER A 37 17.26 29.71 -13.05
CA SER A 37 18.20 29.48 -14.16
C SER A 37 19.36 28.58 -13.75
N LYS A 38 19.92 28.78 -12.54
CA LYS A 38 20.99 27.93 -12.00
C LYS A 38 20.50 26.50 -11.75
N PHE A 39 19.32 26.35 -11.14
CA PHE A 39 18.72 25.04 -10.88
C PHE A 39 18.44 24.27 -12.18
N ASN A 40 17.76 24.91 -13.14
CA ASN A 40 17.42 24.28 -14.42
C ASN A 40 18.66 23.85 -15.19
N LYS A 41 19.75 24.64 -15.16
CA LYS A 41 21.04 24.24 -15.77
C LYS A 41 21.70 23.06 -15.07
N GLN A 42 21.53 22.92 -13.76
CA GLN A 42 22.17 21.86 -12.98
C GLN A 42 21.44 20.52 -13.12
N TYR A 43 20.11 20.52 -13.17
CA TYR A 43 19.29 19.30 -13.15
C TYR A 43 18.54 19.02 -14.45
N ASP A 44 18.75 19.82 -15.49
CA ASP A 44 18.09 19.71 -16.80
C ASP A 44 16.55 19.54 -16.73
N VAL A 45 15.93 20.25 -15.78
CA VAL A 45 14.48 20.25 -15.56
C VAL A 45 13.95 21.68 -15.61
N THR A 46 12.79 21.86 -16.23
CA THR A 46 12.07 23.15 -16.22
C THR A 46 11.17 23.25 -15.00
N VAL A 47 11.59 24.02 -14.00
CA VAL A 47 10.75 24.27 -12.80
C VAL A 47 9.66 25.30 -13.09
N PRO A 48 8.37 25.00 -12.82
CA PRO A 48 7.26 25.94 -13.03
C PRO A 48 7.40 27.25 -12.22
N ARG A 49 6.84 28.35 -12.74
CA ARG A 49 6.92 29.68 -12.10
C ARG A 49 6.33 29.72 -10.68
N GLY A 50 5.33 28.88 -10.39
CA GLY A 50 4.67 28.77 -9.08
C GLY A 50 5.47 28.02 -8.02
N VAL A 51 6.66 27.52 -8.35
CA VAL A 51 7.59 26.87 -7.41
C VAL A 51 8.65 27.88 -6.99
N ARG A 52 8.78 28.07 -5.68
CA ARG A 52 9.87 28.85 -5.09
C ARG A 52 11.10 27.99 -4.93
N ILE A 53 12.27 28.59 -5.16
CA ILE A 53 13.56 27.93 -5.04
C ILE A 53 14.38 28.67 -3.99
N ALA A 54 15.00 27.92 -3.10
CA ALA A 54 15.90 28.41 -2.07
C ALA A 54 17.13 27.50 -1.97
N ARG A 55 18.12 27.92 -1.17
CA ARG A 55 19.24 27.06 -0.80
C ARG A 55 18.85 26.22 0.41
N TYR A 56 18.98 24.90 0.29
CA TYR A 56 18.81 23.98 1.40
C TYR A 56 19.99 24.12 2.36
N ARG A 57 19.71 24.18 3.67
CA ARG A 57 20.71 24.44 4.73
C ARG A 57 20.90 23.28 5.71
N GLY A 58 20.27 22.13 5.48
CA GLY A 58 20.45 20.94 6.31
C GLY A 58 21.60 20.05 5.83
N ASP A 59 21.98 19.09 6.67
CA ASP A 59 22.82 17.96 6.29
C ASP A 59 22.01 17.09 5.31
N GLY A 60 22.19 17.34 4.01
CA GLY A 60 21.32 16.82 2.96
C GLY A 60 21.23 15.29 2.96
N ASP A 61 20.01 14.76 2.81
CA ASP A 61 19.82 13.38 2.41
C ASP A 61 20.46 13.19 1.02
N PRO A 62 21.43 12.27 0.86
CA PRO A 62 22.09 12.05 -0.44
C PRO A 62 21.10 11.63 -1.54
N ILE A 63 19.93 11.10 -1.17
CA ILE A 63 18.86 10.68 -2.09
C ILE A 63 17.88 11.84 -2.36
N GLY A 64 17.93 12.92 -1.58
CA GLY A 64 16.94 13.99 -1.61
C GLY A 64 15.59 13.58 -1.02
N THR A 65 14.74 14.56 -0.68
CA THR A 65 13.44 14.32 -0.03
C THR A 65 12.28 14.89 -0.85
N LEU A 66 11.13 14.22 -0.79
CA LEU A 66 9.85 14.75 -1.27
C LEU A 66 8.83 14.70 -0.14
N THR A 67 8.31 15.87 0.23
CA THR A 67 7.23 16.01 1.21
C THR A 67 6.02 16.63 0.56
N LEU A 68 4.99 15.82 0.29
CA LEU A 68 3.68 16.30 -0.16
C LEU A 68 2.81 16.68 1.03
N ARG A 69 2.32 17.92 1.02
CA ARG A 69 1.35 18.45 1.97
C ARG A 69 0.13 18.93 1.20
N PHE A 70 -1.02 18.37 1.57
CA PHE A 70 -2.30 18.64 0.92
C PHE A 70 -3.07 19.71 1.70
N PRO A 71 -3.84 20.58 1.02
CA PRO A 71 -4.72 21.53 1.69
C PRO A 71 -5.76 20.80 2.55
N TYR A 72 -6.11 21.42 3.67
CA TYR A 72 -7.13 20.90 4.57
C TYR A 72 -7.93 22.05 5.19
N TRP A 73 -9.16 21.75 5.63
CA TRP A 73 -9.98 22.69 6.37
C TRP A 73 -9.43 22.90 7.78
N LYS A 74 -9.37 24.15 8.26
CA LYS A 74 -8.98 24.44 9.65
C LYS A 74 -9.93 23.79 10.66
N ALA A 75 -11.22 23.67 10.30
CA ALA A 75 -12.22 22.88 11.00
C ALA A 75 -12.95 21.97 9.98
N ALA A 76 -12.88 20.65 10.19
CA ALA A 76 -13.52 19.66 9.32
C ALA A 76 -14.13 18.52 10.14
N LYS A 77 -15.13 17.85 9.54
CA LYS A 77 -15.64 16.58 10.04
C LYS A 77 -14.57 15.48 9.92
N ARG A 78 -14.83 14.33 10.57
CA ARG A 78 -13.98 13.13 10.45
C ARG A 78 -13.84 12.63 9.00
N ASP A 79 -14.82 12.90 8.14
CA ASP A 79 -14.81 12.56 6.71
C ASP A 79 -14.02 13.56 5.84
N GLY A 80 -13.43 14.60 6.44
CA GLY A 80 -12.64 15.62 5.74
C GLY A 80 -13.45 16.71 5.05
N THR A 81 -14.78 16.69 5.14
CA THR A 81 -15.65 17.74 4.58
C THR A 81 -15.78 18.95 5.51
N ARG A 82 -16.11 20.11 4.94
CA ARG A 82 -16.29 21.37 5.66
C ARG A 82 -17.42 21.28 6.71
N ASP A 83 -17.16 21.83 7.90
CA ASP A 83 -18.18 22.01 8.93
C ASP A 83 -19.09 23.22 8.61
N GLN A 84 -20.41 23.05 8.76
CA GLN A 84 -21.39 24.15 8.63
C GLN A 84 -21.69 24.83 9.98
N ARG A 85 -21.24 24.26 11.10
CA ARG A 85 -21.58 24.69 12.47
C ARG A 85 -20.57 25.65 13.08
N THR A 86 -19.34 25.68 12.59
CA THR A 86 -18.31 26.64 13.02
C THR A 86 -18.06 27.70 11.94
N ASN A 87 -17.91 28.97 12.36
CA ASN A 87 -17.74 30.10 11.44
C ASN A 87 -16.34 30.16 10.78
N ASN A 88 -15.43 29.22 11.11
CA ASN A 88 -14.03 29.27 10.66
C ASN A 88 -13.83 28.44 9.39
N THR A 89 -14.03 29.10 8.24
CA THR A 89 -13.98 28.51 6.90
C THR A 89 -12.60 28.63 6.23
N SER A 90 -11.54 28.89 7.00
CA SER A 90 -10.21 29.09 6.43
C SER A 90 -9.59 27.77 5.96
N ILE A 91 -9.03 27.79 4.75
CA ILE A 91 -8.26 26.68 4.19
C ILE A 91 -6.80 26.83 4.62
N CYS A 92 -6.25 25.79 5.23
CA CYS A 92 -4.85 25.71 5.58
C CYS A 92 -4.05 25.19 4.39
N TYR A 93 -3.26 26.09 3.78
CA TYR A 93 -2.30 25.72 2.74
C TYR A 93 -0.91 25.58 3.34
N GLN A 94 -0.40 24.36 3.37
CA GLN A 94 0.99 24.09 3.70
C GLN A 94 1.80 23.90 2.42
N LYS A 95 3.08 24.29 2.45
CA LYS A 95 3.97 24.09 1.31
C LYS A 95 4.40 22.63 1.24
N SER A 96 4.23 22.02 0.08
CA SER A 96 4.95 20.81 -0.31
C SER A 96 6.39 21.18 -0.65
N LEU A 97 7.33 20.28 -0.37
CA LEU A 97 8.78 20.52 -0.41
C LEU A 97 9.49 19.44 -1.21
N ILE A 98 10.54 19.83 -1.94
CA ILE A 98 11.55 18.93 -2.49
C ILE A 98 12.91 19.45 -2.08
N ASP A 99 13.70 18.62 -1.42
CA ASP A 99 15.09 18.91 -1.09
C ASP A 99 15.99 18.05 -1.97
N ILE A 100 16.91 18.66 -2.71
CA ILE A 100 17.84 17.95 -3.59
C ILE A 100 19.20 18.64 -3.66
N GLY A 101 20.23 17.96 -3.16
CA GLY A 101 21.56 18.52 -3.01
C GLY A 101 21.53 19.81 -2.17
N THR A 102 21.86 20.94 -2.78
CA THR A 102 21.89 22.26 -2.11
C THR A 102 20.64 23.10 -2.33
N TRP A 103 19.56 22.51 -2.86
CA TRP A 103 18.36 23.21 -3.29
C TRP A 103 17.12 22.74 -2.54
N GLU A 104 16.30 23.70 -2.14
CA GLU A 104 14.96 23.48 -1.62
C GLU A 104 13.96 24.08 -2.60
N LEU A 105 12.98 23.29 -3.04
CA LEU A 105 11.87 23.73 -3.87
C LEU A 105 10.60 23.67 -3.02
N SER A 106 9.76 24.69 -3.11
CA SER A 106 8.52 24.73 -2.35
C SER A 106 7.34 25.30 -3.15
N SER A 107 6.16 24.68 -3.00
CA SER A 107 4.92 25.21 -3.55
C SER A 107 3.72 24.81 -2.70
N LYS A 108 2.66 25.62 -2.73
CA LYS A 108 1.37 25.29 -2.11
C LYS A 108 0.57 24.25 -2.92
N ASN A 109 0.94 24.03 -4.17
CA ASN A 109 0.29 23.05 -5.03
C ASN A 109 1.06 21.71 -4.99
N PRO A 110 0.52 20.66 -4.33
CA PRO A 110 1.20 19.37 -4.22
C PRO A 110 1.34 18.64 -5.56
N PHE A 111 0.44 18.87 -6.53
CA PHE A 111 0.50 18.24 -7.85
C PHE A 111 1.69 18.74 -8.65
N VAL A 112 1.93 20.05 -8.63
CA VAL A 112 3.10 20.66 -9.30
C VAL A 112 4.40 20.16 -8.68
N MET A 113 4.44 20.03 -7.35
CA MET A 113 5.60 19.45 -6.67
C MET A 113 5.80 17.99 -7.06
N TYR A 114 4.74 17.18 -7.10
CA TYR A 114 4.83 15.79 -7.53
C TYR A 114 5.35 15.66 -8.96
N GLN A 115 4.80 16.43 -9.89
CA GLN A 115 5.28 16.47 -11.29
C GLN A 115 6.75 16.90 -11.39
N THR A 116 7.17 17.87 -10.57
CA THR A 116 8.58 18.31 -10.54
C THR A 116 9.50 17.19 -10.05
N ALA A 117 9.08 16.44 -9.01
CA ALA A 117 9.83 15.28 -8.54
C ALA A 117 9.93 14.17 -9.59
N LEU A 118 8.83 13.90 -10.33
CA LEU A 118 8.85 12.95 -11.45
C LEU A 118 9.80 13.39 -12.56
N ALA A 119 9.79 14.69 -12.93
CA ALA A 119 10.70 15.22 -13.94
C ALA A 119 12.17 15.11 -13.52
N LEU A 120 12.49 15.37 -12.24
CA LEU A 120 13.83 15.18 -11.69
C LEU A 120 14.27 13.71 -11.77
N ARG A 121 13.40 12.78 -11.36
CA ARG A 121 13.67 11.34 -11.44
C ARG A 121 13.82 10.86 -12.89
N ALA A 122 13.04 11.40 -13.83
CA ALA A 122 13.15 11.07 -15.25
C ALA A 122 14.50 11.49 -15.84
N GLN A 123 15.12 12.56 -15.32
CA GLN A 123 16.49 12.97 -15.66
C GLN A 123 17.57 12.20 -14.87
N GLY A 124 17.20 11.14 -14.15
CA GLY A 124 18.13 10.30 -13.39
C GLY A 124 18.55 10.87 -12.04
N HIS A 125 17.95 11.97 -11.59
CA HIS A 125 18.25 12.54 -10.29
C HIS A 125 17.46 11.85 -9.19
N ALA A 126 18.17 11.36 -8.16
CA ALA A 126 17.55 10.76 -7.00
C ALA A 126 16.67 11.81 -6.28
N VAL A 127 15.42 11.44 -6.04
CA VAL A 127 14.48 12.15 -5.16
C VAL A 127 13.71 11.09 -4.39
N GLY A 128 13.88 11.07 -3.06
CA GLY A 128 13.25 10.09 -2.18
C GLY A 128 11.72 10.02 -2.33
N TYR A 129 11.15 8.85 -2.08
CA TYR A 129 9.71 8.64 -2.14
C TYR A 129 8.99 9.30 -0.97
N CYS A 130 7.89 10.01 -1.25
CA CYS A 130 7.08 10.61 -0.21
C CYS A 130 6.25 9.56 0.55
N ARG A 131 5.66 9.94 1.69
CA ARG A 131 4.81 9.04 2.50
C ARG A 131 3.71 8.34 1.69
N VAL A 132 3.08 9.07 0.77
CA VAL A 132 1.99 8.53 -0.06
C VAL A 132 2.50 7.48 -1.04
N GLU A 133 3.63 7.75 -1.70
CA GLU A 133 4.28 6.79 -2.61
C GLU A 133 4.73 5.52 -1.86
N ARG A 134 5.34 5.68 -0.68
CA ARG A 134 5.78 4.55 0.14
C ARG A 134 4.60 3.64 0.51
N LYS A 135 3.46 4.23 0.89
CA LYS A 135 2.24 3.48 1.22
C LYS A 135 1.71 2.70 0.00
N LYS A 136 1.64 3.33 -1.17
CA LYS A 136 1.22 2.65 -2.41
C LYS A 136 2.18 1.51 -2.76
N ARG A 137 3.49 1.77 -2.72
CA ARG A 137 4.53 0.79 -3.01
C ARG A 137 4.48 -0.42 -2.08
N GLN A 138 4.24 -0.19 -0.79
CA GLN A 138 4.03 -1.26 0.17
C GLN A 138 2.79 -2.10 -0.18
N ALA A 139 1.64 -1.47 -0.44
CA ALA A 139 0.41 -2.18 -0.79
C ALA A 139 0.55 -3.01 -2.08
N VAL A 140 1.16 -2.45 -3.13
CA VAL A 140 1.44 -3.17 -4.38
C VAL A 140 2.37 -4.36 -4.13
N MET A 141 3.43 -4.18 -3.33
CA MET A 141 4.36 -5.26 -3.00
C MET A 141 3.72 -6.35 -2.14
N GLU A 142 2.84 -5.98 -1.19
CA GLU A 142 2.06 -6.93 -0.39
C GLU A 142 1.14 -7.78 -1.26
N GLN A 143 0.44 -7.16 -2.23
CA GLN A 143 -0.39 -7.88 -3.19
C GLN A 143 0.43 -8.86 -4.02
N VAL A 144 1.59 -8.43 -4.53
CA VAL A 144 2.46 -9.29 -5.34
C VAL A 144 3.12 -10.40 -4.52
N ASN A 145 3.49 -10.12 -3.27
CA ASN A 145 3.99 -11.15 -2.37
C ASN A 145 2.91 -12.17 -2.04
N ALA A 146 1.68 -11.75 -1.73
CA ALA A 146 0.55 -12.66 -1.52
C ALA A 146 0.30 -13.56 -2.74
N GLN A 147 0.41 -12.98 -3.94
CA GLN A 147 0.33 -13.68 -5.23
C GLN A 147 1.46 -14.70 -5.44
N ARG A 148 2.71 -14.34 -5.16
CA ARG A 148 3.89 -15.23 -5.30
C ARG A 148 3.89 -16.38 -4.29
N THR A 149 3.44 -16.13 -3.07
CA THR A 149 3.35 -17.16 -2.03
C THR A 149 2.37 -18.27 -2.41
N ALA A 150 1.31 -17.94 -3.16
CA ALA A 150 0.33 -18.90 -3.68
C ALA A 150 0.85 -19.82 -4.82
N THR A 151 2.06 -19.56 -5.36
CA THR A 151 2.52 -20.19 -6.63
C THR A 151 3.48 -21.37 -6.43
N SER A 152 4.03 -21.61 -5.22
CA SER A 152 4.87 -22.79 -4.99
C SER A 152 4.71 -23.39 -3.59
N VAL A 153 4.74 -24.72 -3.53
CA VAL A 153 4.75 -25.49 -2.29
C VAL A 153 5.87 -25.02 -1.35
N ALA A 154 7.07 -24.75 -1.88
CA ALA A 154 8.22 -24.32 -1.08
C ALA A 154 7.98 -23.00 -0.35
N ASN A 155 7.27 -22.05 -0.97
CA ASN A 155 6.92 -20.78 -0.33
C ASN A 155 5.89 -20.98 0.78
N ILE A 156 4.87 -21.83 0.55
CA ILE A 156 3.87 -22.18 1.56
C ILE A 156 4.54 -22.83 2.77
N VAL A 157 5.42 -23.81 2.56
CA VAL A 157 6.19 -24.46 3.63
C VAL A 157 7.06 -23.44 4.38
N ALA A 158 7.79 -22.57 3.65
CA ALA A 158 8.65 -21.56 4.27
C ALA A 158 7.86 -20.56 5.14
N GLN A 159 6.64 -20.18 4.73
CA GLN A 159 5.77 -19.29 5.49
C GLN A 159 5.38 -19.87 6.84
N PHE A 160 5.00 -21.15 6.89
CA PHE A 160 4.46 -21.80 8.10
C PHE A 160 5.50 -22.60 8.89
N LYS A 161 6.78 -22.60 8.45
CA LYS A 161 7.86 -23.36 9.09
C LYS A 161 8.00 -23.10 10.59
N ASN A 162 7.86 -21.84 11.02
CA ASN A 162 8.03 -21.45 12.42
C ASN A 162 6.74 -21.56 13.26
N GLN A 163 5.58 -21.64 12.62
CA GLN A 163 4.26 -21.79 13.25
C GLN A 163 3.36 -22.69 12.38
N PRO A 164 3.54 -24.03 12.43
CA PRO A 164 2.80 -24.95 11.58
C PRO A 164 1.28 -24.95 11.81
N THR A 165 0.83 -24.57 13.01
CA THR A 165 -0.59 -24.42 13.36
C THR A 165 -1.29 -23.34 12.54
N ASP A 166 -0.55 -22.33 12.07
CA ASP A 166 -1.11 -21.26 11.22
C ASP A 166 -1.45 -21.74 9.80
N PHE A 167 -1.04 -22.96 9.45
CA PHE A 167 -1.44 -23.60 8.19
C PHE A 167 -2.93 -23.94 8.16
N GLU A 168 -3.55 -24.27 9.29
CA GLU A 168 -4.96 -24.64 9.34
C GLU A 168 -5.87 -23.43 9.02
N PRO A 169 -5.68 -22.23 9.64
CA PRO A 169 -6.38 -21.02 9.22
C PRO A 169 -6.15 -20.66 7.74
N PHE A 170 -4.94 -20.86 7.21
CA PHE A 170 -4.66 -20.62 5.79
C PHE A 170 -5.50 -21.53 4.88
N CYS A 171 -5.57 -22.83 5.18
CA CYS A 171 -6.43 -23.76 4.45
C CYS A 171 -7.92 -23.37 4.57
N ALA A 172 -8.38 -22.95 5.75
CA ALA A 172 -9.76 -22.46 5.90
C ALA A 172 -10.06 -21.26 4.99
N ASP A 173 -9.14 -20.28 4.94
CA ASP A 173 -9.29 -19.10 4.09
C ASP A 173 -9.24 -19.44 2.59
N LEU A 174 -8.39 -20.39 2.19
CA LEU A 174 -8.35 -20.92 0.83
C LEU A 174 -9.72 -21.49 0.42
N PHE A 175 -10.29 -22.38 1.22
CA PHE A 175 -11.58 -22.98 0.91
C PHE A 175 -12.73 -21.97 0.95
N ARG A 176 -12.70 -20.98 1.86
CA ARG A 176 -13.64 -19.85 1.85
C ARG A 176 -13.60 -19.08 0.53
N LYS A 177 -12.41 -18.83 -0.02
CA LYS A 177 -12.25 -18.16 -1.32
C LYS A 177 -12.76 -18.99 -2.49
N LEU A 178 -12.71 -20.32 -2.38
CA LEU A 178 -13.32 -21.25 -3.33
C LEU A 178 -14.85 -21.41 -3.14
N GLY A 179 -15.46 -20.63 -2.24
CA GLY A 179 -16.91 -20.62 -2.02
C GLY A 179 -17.42 -21.61 -0.98
N TRP A 180 -16.53 -22.25 -0.21
CA TRP A 180 -16.93 -23.13 0.88
C TRP A 180 -17.21 -22.33 2.15
N HIS A 181 -18.00 -22.88 3.05
CA HIS A 181 -18.01 -22.44 4.43
C HIS A 181 -17.00 -23.30 5.20
N ALA A 182 -15.96 -22.70 5.78
CA ALA A 182 -14.90 -23.43 6.49
C ALA A 182 -14.58 -22.77 7.83
N GLU A 183 -14.41 -23.58 8.88
CA GLU A 183 -14.10 -23.16 10.25
C GLU A 183 -12.96 -24.00 10.83
N VAL A 184 -12.02 -23.35 11.53
CA VAL A 184 -10.90 -24.00 12.22
C VAL A 184 -11.36 -24.53 13.57
N THR A 185 -10.98 -25.76 13.92
CA THR A 185 -11.32 -26.33 15.22
C THR A 185 -10.34 -25.92 16.31
N PRO A 186 -10.78 -25.70 17.56
CA PRO A 186 -9.88 -25.35 18.66
C PRO A 186 -8.89 -26.49 19.00
N PRO A 187 -7.60 -26.17 19.29
CA PRO A 187 -6.56 -27.17 19.58
C PRO A 187 -6.82 -28.09 20.78
N VAL A 188 -7.69 -27.68 21.70
CA VAL A 188 -7.90 -28.34 23.01
C VAL A 188 -8.89 -29.50 22.93
N ARG A 189 -9.55 -29.70 21.78
CA ARG A 189 -10.55 -30.76 21.54
C ARG A 189 -10.28 -31.50 20.24
N ASP A 190 -9.02 -31.85 19.99
CA ASP A 190 -8.56 -32.60 18.82
C ASP A 190 -9.27 -33.97 18.71
N GLY A 191 -10.50 -33.94 18.22
CA GLY A 191 -11.25 -35.12 17.83
C GLY A 191 -10.64 -35.83 16.63
N GLY A 192 -9.55 -35.29 16.07
CA GLY A 192 -8.77 -35.85 14.97
C GLY A 192 -9.01 -35.22 13.61
N TYR A 193 -9.37 -33.93 13.59
CA TYR A 193 -9.51 -33.10 12.40
C TYR A 193 -9.26 -31.63 12.76
N ASP A 194 -8.81 -30.84 11.79
CA ASP A 194 -8.40 -29.44 11.96
C ASP A 194 -9.46 -28.44 11.45
N LEU A 195 -10.27 -28.85 10.45
CA LEU A 195 -11.29 -28.02 9.81
C LEU A 195 -12.66 -28.71 9.77
N ARG A 196 -13.72 -27.94 10.00
CA ARG A 196 -15.10 -28.29 9.63
C ARG A 196 -15.51 -27.45 8.44
N MET A 197 -16.04 -28.09 7.38
CA MET A 197 -16.36 -27.39 6.14
C MET A 197 -17.70 -27.83 5.54
N VAL A 198 -18.30 -26.97 4.73
CA VAL A 198 -19.47 -27.26 3.90
C VAL A 198 -19.18 -26.73 2.50
N ASN A 199 -19.27 -27.60 1.50
CA ASN A 199 -19.02 -27.22 0.11
C ASN A 199 -20.20 -26.41 -0.48
N PRO A 200 -20.03 -25.79 -1.68
CA PRO A 200 -21.11 -24.99 -2.30
C PRO A 200 -22.40 -25.76 -2.58
N GLN A 201 -22.35 -27.10 -2.63
CA GLN A 201 -23.51 -27.98 -2.82
C GLN A 201 -24.19 -28.38 -1.49
N GLY A 202 -23.70 -27.88 -0.35
CA GLY A 202 -24.26 -28.18 0.98
C GLY A 202 -23.77 -29.49 1.60
N ILE A 203 -22.74 -30.12 1.04
CA ILE A 203 -22.16 -31.36 1.58
C ILE A 203 -21.16 -31.02 2.68
N SER A 204 -21.33 -31.65 3.85
CA SER A 204 -20.47 -31.49 5.02
C SER A 204 -19.17 -32.29 4.94
N TYR A 205 -18.07 -31.67 5.35
CA TYR A 205 -16.73 -32.25 5.39
C TYR A 205 -16.04 -31.99 6.73
N ILE A 206 -15.15 -32.90 7.11
CA ILE A 206 -14.04 -32.62 8.03
C ILE A 206 -12.71 -32.76 7.30
N ALA A 207 -11.72 -31.97 7.69
CA ALA A 207 -10.39 -32.07 7.10
C ALA A 207 -9.25 -32.01 8.11
N GLU A 208 -8.16 -32.72 7.81
CA GLU A 208 -6.88 -32.62 8.50
C GLU A 208 -5.86 -31.93 7.58
N CYS A 209 -5.14 -30.94 8.11
CA CYS A 209 -4.12 -30.15 7.44
C CYS A 209 -2.73 -30.54 7.96
N LYS A 210 -1.76 -30.75 7.06
CA LYS A 210 -0.37 -31.06 7.41
C LYS A 210 0.62 -30.26 6.56
N CYS A 211 1.27 -29.29 7.20
CA CYS A 211 2.40 -28.56 6.62
C CYS A 211 3.69 -29.36 6.82
N TYR A 212 4.03 -30.23 5.87
CA TYR A 212 5.26 -31.03 5.86
C TYR A 212 6.22 -30.56 4.77
N GLU A 213 7.51 -30.77 5.00
CA GLU A 213 8.53 -30.63 3.95
C GLU A 213 8.21 -31.57 2.77
N PRO A 214 8.51 -31.20 1.51
CA PRO A 214 8.18 -32.00 0.33
C PRO A 214 8.73 -33.44 0.33
N THR A 215 9.80 -33.70 1.10
CA THR A 215 10.41 -35.02 1.24
C THR A 215 9.68 -35.91 2.27
N HIS A 216 8.85 -35.34 3.15
CA HIS A 216 8.15 -36.06 4.21
C HIS A 216 6.69 -36.31 3.81
N ARG A 217 6.41 -37.52 3.32
CA ARG A 217 5.08 -37.91 2.84
C ARG A 217 4.12 -38.25 3.98
N VAL A 218 2.85 -37.91 3.80
CA VAL A 218 1.77 -38.29 4.73
C VAL A 218 1.53 -39.81 4.66
N GLY A 219 1.58 -40.44 5.82
CA GLY A 219 1.34 -41.87 6.01
C GLY A 219 -0.13 -42.22 6.27
N ARG A 220 -0.45 -43.51 6.12
CA ARG A 220 -1.75 -44.09 6.44
C ARG A 220 -2.31 -43.72 7.84
N PRO A 221 -1.50 -43.60 8.92
CA PRO A 221 -2.02 -43.29 10.25
C PRO A 221 -2.81 -41.98 10.33
N ILE A 222 -2.45 -40.95 9.56
CA ILE A 222 -3.18 -39.68 9.53
C ILE A 222 -4.60 -39.87 8.99
N ILE A 223 -4.75 -40.66 7.93
CA ILE A 223 -6.06 -40.95 7.32
C ILE A 223 -6.90 -41.81 8.28
N GLN A 224 -6.28 -42.75 8.99
CA GLN A 224 -6.96 -43.55 10.02
C GLN A 224 -7.47 -42.70 11.18
N LYS A 225 -6.66 -41.73 11.65
CA LYS A 225 -7.07 -40.77 12.68
C LYS A 225 -8.30 -39.98 12.24
N LEU A 226 -8.28 -39.43 11.03
CA LEU A 226 -9.40 -38.65 10.48
C LEU A 226 -10.66 -39.51 10.30
N GLN A 227 -10.51 -40.75 9.82
CA GLN A 227 -11.62 -41.69 9.70
C GLN A 227 -12.21 -42.07 11.06
N GLY A 228 -11.36 -42.26 12.08
CA GLY A 228 -11.78 -42.45 13.47
C GLY A 228 -12.58 -41.25 14.00
N ALA A 229 -12.09 -40.03 13.73
CA ALA A 229 -12.79 -38.78 14.08
C ALA A 229 -14.19 -38.71 13.47
N ASN A 230 -14.30 -39.08 12.18
CA ASN A 230 -15.55 -39.00 11.45
C ASN A 230 -16.62 -39.97 11.96
N SER A 231 -16.24 -41.04 12.67
CA SER A 231 -17.20 -41.95 13.33
C SER A 231 -18.08 -41.26 14.37
N THR A 232 -17.60 -40.15 14.93
CA THR A 232 -18.36 -39.33 15.89
C THR A 232 -18.95 -38.10 15.20
N VAL A 233 -18.23 -37.47 14.28
CA VAL A 233 -18.68 -36.24 13.61
C VAL A 233 -19.77 -36.50 12.57
N MET A 234 -19.75 -37.66 11.92
CA MET A 234 -20.70 -38.07 10.89
C MET A 234 -20.79 -37.08 9.71
N ALA A 235 -19.66 -36.50 9.31
CA ALA A 235 -19.60 -35.68 8.09
C ALA A 235 -19.72 -36.57 6.85
N GLN A 236 -20.32 -36.02 5.79
CA GLN A 236 -20.56 -36.75 4.53
C GLN A 236 -19.27 -37.00 3.74
N GLY A 237 -18.26 -36.15 3.92
CA GLY A 237 -16.96 -36.30 3.30
C GLY A 237 -15.80 -36.05 4.26
N MET A 238 -14.62 -36.51 3.88
CA MET A 238 -13.37 -36.32 4.60
C MET A 238 -12.30 -35.86 3.61
N MET A 239 -11.39 -35.00 4.07
CA MET A 239 -10.29 -34.49 3.25
C MET A 239 -8.98 -34.43 4.04
N VAL A 240 -7.86 -34.80 3.44
CA VAL A 240 -6.53 -34.54 4.00
C VAL A 240 -5.79 -33.59 3.05
N ILE A 241 -5.30 -32.49 3.60
CA ILE A 241 -4.62 -31.42 2.89
C ILE A 241 -3.16 -31.38 3.35
N THR A 242 -2.21 -31.39 2.43
CA THR A 242 -0.79 -31.29 2.79
C THR A 242 0.02 -30.49 1.78
N THR A 243 1.11 -29.90 2.26
CA THR A 243 2.16 -29.31 1.42
C THR A 243 3.14 -30.34 0.86
N SER A 244 2.95 -31.63 1.14
CA SER A 244 3.82 -32.70 0.64
C SER A 244 3.04 -33.66 -0.27
N GLY A 245 3.50 -34.91 -0.41
CA GLY A 245 2.76 -35.98 -1.06
C GLY A 245 2.23 -37.01 -0.07
N PHE A 246 1.47 -37.97 -0.58
CA PHE A 246 1.00 -39.13 0.18
C PHE A 246 1.86 -40.36 -0.11
N SER A 247 2.02 -41.24 0.89
CA SER A 247 2.59 -42.57 0.68
C SER A 247 1.64 -43.45 -0.14
N ARG A 248 2.16 -44.52 -0.77
CA ARG A 248 1.32 -45.45 -1.55
C ARG A 248 0.21 -46.08 -0.70
N ASP A 249 0.55 -46.47 0.53
CA ASP A 249 -0.41 -47.06 1.48
C ASP A 249 -1.47 -46.06 1.94
N ALA A 250 -1.08 -44.78 2.09
CA ALA A 250 -2.03 -43.70 2.39
C ALA A 250 -3.03 -43.53 1.24
N ILE A 251 -2.56 -43.46 0.00
CA ILE A 251 -3.43 -43.33 -1.19
C ILE A 251 -4.39 -44.52 -1.31
N ALA A 252 -3.86 -45.75 -1.18
CA ALA A 252 -4.67 -46.96 -1.25
C ALA A 252 -5.76 -46.98 -0.18
N TYR A 253 -5.42 -46.63 1.06
CA TYR A 253 -6.38 -46.59 2.16
C TYR A 253 -7.39 -45.46 2.01
N ALA A 254 -6.99 -44.26 1.59
CA ALA A 254 -7.89 -43.14 1.35
C ALA A 254 -8.96 -43.50 0.32
N ASN A 255 -8.57 -44.15 -0.79
CA ASN A 255 -9.50 -44.63 -1.80
C ASN A 255 -10.48 -45.67 -1.25
N GLN A 256 -10.01 -46.56 -0.36
CA GLN A 256 -10.85 -47.57 0.27
C GLN A 256 -11.94 -46.95 1.17
N VAL A 257 -11.61 -45.87 1.89
CA VAL A 257 -12.52 -45.25 2.87
C VAL A 257 -13.17 -43.95 2.37
N GLY A 258 -12.95 -43.56 1.11
CA GLY A 258 -13.56 -42.38 0.49
C GLY A 258 -13.02 -41.03 1.01
N VAL A 259 -11.75 -40.97 1.42
CA VAL A 259 -11.10 -39.72 1.87
C VAL A 259 -10.49 -39.00 0.67
N GLN A 260 -10.82 -37.72 0.49
CA GLN A 260 -10.21 -36.88 -0.54
C GLN A 260 -8.80 -36.47 -0.15
N LEU A 261 -7.87 -36.49 -1.10
CA LEU A 261 -6.47 -36.15 -0.89
C LEU A 261 -6.11 -34.90 -1.69
N VAL A 262 -5.61 -33.88 -1.00
CA VAL A 262 -5.07 -32.65 -1.58
C VAL A 262 -3.58 -32.62 -1.25
N ASP A 263 -2.75 -32.97 -2.22
CA ASP A 263 -1.29 -32.91 -2.09
C ASP A 263 -0.76 -31.51 -2.41
N GLY A 264 0.56 -31.32 -2.31
CA GLY A 264 1.17 -30.01 -2.54
C GLY A 264 0.89 -29.43 -3.93
N ASP A 265 0.85 -30.27 -4.97
CA ASP A 265 0.60 -29.82 -6.33
C ASP A 265 -0.87 -29.39 -6.51
N GLU A 266 -1.81 -30.18 -5.98
CA GLU A 266 -3.23 -29.83 -5.98
C GLU A 266 -3.51 -28.60 -5.10
N LEU A 267 -2.83 -28.48 -3.95
CA LEU A 267 -2.93 -27.31 -3.08
C LEU A 267 -2.51 -26.03 -3.82
N VAL A 268 -1.43 -26.06 -4.59
CA VAL A 268 -1.00 -24.93 -5.42
C VAL A 268 -2.03 -24.62 -6.51
N ARG A 269 -2.63 -25.64 -7.14
CA ARG A 269 -3.70 -25.43 -8.13
C ARG A 269 -4.92 -24.75 -7.51
N LEU A 270 -5.35 -25.21 -6.33
CA LEU A 270 -6.44 -24.60 -5.58
C LEU A 270 -6.11 -23.17 -5.18
N CYS A 271 -4.88 -22.90 -4.74
CA CYS A 271 -4.41 -21.54 -4.45
C CYS A 271 -4.46 -20.65 -5.69
N ALA A 272 -4.02 -21.14 -6.85
CA ALA A 272 -4.10 -20.40 -8.11
C ALA A 272 -5.55 -20.13 -8.55
N GLN A 273 -6.48 -21.06 -8.30
CA GLN A 273 -7.90 -20.85 -8.56
C GLN A 273 -8.53 -19.82 -7.61
N ALA A 274 -8.16 -19.86 -6.33
CA ALA A 274 -8.73 -19.00 -5.29
C ALA A 274 -8.17 -17.55 -5.32
N PHE A 275 -6.89 -17.41 -5.64
CA PHE A 275 -6.16 -16.14 -5.56
C PHE A 275 -5.72 -15.59 -6.93
N GLY A 276 -5.90 -16.36 -8.01
CA GLY A 276 -5.49 -16.04 -9.38
C GLY A 276 -4.13 -16.63 -9.77
N GLN A 277 -3.99 -17.06 -11.04
CA GLN A 277 -2.68 -17.40 -11.60
C GLN A 277 -1.86 -16.12 -11.72
N SER A 278 -0.72 -16.08 -11.02
CA SER A 278 0.19 -14.95 -11.10
C SER A 278 1.19 -15.21 -12.21
N ASP A 279 0.92 -14.72 -13.43
CA ASP A 279 2.00 -14.47 -14.38
C ASP A 279 2.94 -13.47 -13.70
N VAL A 280 4.07 -13.94 -13.18
CA VAL A 280 5.05 -13.11 -12.48
C VAL A 280 5.79 -12.26 -13.52
N GLN A 281 5.10 -11.29 -14.11
CA GLN A 281 5.71 -10.23 -14.86
C GLN A 281 6.39 -9.27 -13.88
N PRO A 282 7.54 -8.66 -14.24
CA PRO A 282 8.11 -7.57 -13.47
C PRO A 282 7.05 -6.50 -13.25
N ILE A 283 6.86 -6.06 -12.00
CA ILE A 283 5.92 -4.98 -11.70
C ILE A 283 6.38 -3.75 -12.48
N PRO A 284 5.56 -3.20 -13.40
CA PRO A 284 5.93 -2.01 -14.15
C PRO A 284 6.20 -0.84 -13.18
N ALA A 285 7.19 -0.01 -13.48
CA ALA A 285 7.56 1.11 -12.61
C ALA A 285 6.39 2.09 -12.39
N GLU A 286 5.51 2.17 -13.38
CA GLU A 286 4.27 2.95 -13.40
C GLU A 286 3.30 2.51 -12.31
N ALA A 287 3.30 1.23 -11.92
CA ALA A 287 2.45 0.72 -10.84
C ALA A 287 2.75 1.39 -9.49
N PHE A 288 3.96 1.92 -9.32
CA PHE A 288 4.36 2.63 -8.09
C PHE A 288 4.17 4.15 -8.19
N THR A 289 3.91 4.68 -9.38
CA THR A 289 3.72 6.11 -9.59
C THR A 289 2.30 6.51 -9.20
N LEU A 290 2.13 7.63 -8.49
CA LEU A 290 0.82 8.14 -8.11
C LEU A 290 0.14 8.78 -9.33
N THR A 291 -1.08 8.34 -9.61
CA THR A 291 -1.94 8.99 -10.59
C THR A 291 -2.49 10.30 -10.02
N ARG A 292 -2.98 11.16 -10.92
CA ARG A 292 -3.68 12.39 -10.50
C ARG A 292 -4.86 12.08 -9.59
N ASN A 293 -5.64 11.04 -9.90
CA ASN A 293 -6.81 10.65 -9.10
C ASN A 293 -6.42 10.22 -7.69
N GLU A 294 -5.37 9.41 -7.53
CA GLU A 294 -4.87 9.01 -6.21
C GLU A 294 -4.36 10.20 -5.39
N LEU A 295 -3.76 11.20 -6.03
CA LEU A 295 -3.41 12.46 -5.35
C LEU A 295 -4.66 13.27 -4.96
N MET A 296 -5.70 13.27 -5.79
CA MET A 296 -6.97 13.95 -5.52
C MET A 296 -7.75 13.33 -4.35
N GLU A 297 -7.50 12.07 -4.00
CA GLU A 297 -8.09 11.44 -2.81
C GLU A 297 -7.65 12.13 -1.51
N TYR A 298 -6.46 12.73 -1.49
CA TYR A 298 -5.94 13.49 -0.35
C TYR A 298 -6.45 14.94 -0.32
N ILE A 299 -7.21 15.37 -1.35
CA ILE A 299 -7.88 16.66 -1.38
C ILE A 299 -9.33 16.50 -0.89
N PRO A 300 -9.80 17.33 0.06
CA PRO A 300 -11.19 17.36 0.48
C PRO A 300 -12.14 17.44 -0.72
N ALA A 301 -13.20 16.61 -0.72
CA ALA A 301 -14.05 16.42 -1.90
C ALA A 301 -14.62 17.73 -2.47
N ASP A 302 -14.98 18.67 -1.59
CA ASP A 302 -15.52 20.00 -1.89
C ASP A 302 -14.47 21.01 -2.40
N MET A 303 -13.18 20.66 -2.36
CA MET A 303 -12.09 21.46 -2.89
C MET A 303 -11.55 20.96 -4.23
N ARG A 304 -11.98 19.77 -4.67
CA ARG A 304 -11.38 19.08 -5.83
C ARG A 304 -11.46 19.91 -7.12
N ASP A 305 -12.54 20.64 -7.34
CA ASP A 305 -12.72 21.48 -8.53
C ASP A 305 -11.71 22.65 -8.65
N ARG A 306 -10.94 22.91 -7.60
CA ARG A 306 -9.92 23.97 -7.56
C ARG A 306 -8.53 23.52 -8.02
N PHE A 307 -8.35 22.24 -8.37
CA PHE A 307 -7.05 21.61 -8.65
C PHE A 307 -7.00 20.87 -9.99
#